data_AF-A0A067E8X1-F1
#
_entry.id   AF-A0A067E8X1-F1
#
_cell.length_a   1.000
_cell.length_b   1.000
_cell.length_c   1.000
_cell.angle_alpha   90.00
_cell.angle_beta   90.00
_cell.angle_gamma   90.00
#
_symmetry.space_group_name_H-M   'P 1'
#
loop_
_entity.id
_entity.type
_entity.pdbx_description
1 polymer ?
#
loop_
_entity_poly.entity_id
_entity_poly.type
_entity_poly.pdbx_seq_one_letter_code
_entity_poly.pdbx_strand_id
1 'polypeptide(L)'
;MRRLAEHSGIPGHIYPLALLCHDIMPPPPQVEREVGEKRVISFHGAGLSVAPEISFADIITASKNPEEVGWVITFCSCISLFIVWI
;
A
#
# COMPACT_ATOMS: atom_id res chain seq x y z
N MET A 1 8.55 -6.15 6.07
CA MET A 1 8.82 -6.81 4.77
C MET A 1 10.21 -6.49 4.19
N ARG A 2 10.63 -5.22 4.08
CA ARG A 2 12.00 -4.87 3.61
C ARG A 2 13.14 -5.65 4.28
N ARG A 3 13.23 -5.59 5.62
CA ARG A 3 14.26 -6.33 6.37
C ARG A 3 14.21 -7.84 6.12
N LEU A 4 13.02 -8.40 5.90
CA LEU A 4 12.90 -9.82 5.60
C LEU A 4 13.46 -10.15 4.21
N ALA A 5 13.18 -9.30 3.21
CA ALA A 5 13.73 -9.44 1.87
C ALA A 5 15.27 -9.38 1.88
N GLU A 6 15.86 -8.43 2.59
CA GLU A 6 17.32 -8.26 2.70
C GLU A 6 18.03 -9.46 3.35
N HIS A 7 17.41 -10.09 4.35
CA HIS A 7 18.02 -11.22 5.07
C HIS A 7 17.61 -12.59 4.51
N SER A 8 16.85 -12.63 3.41
CA SER A 8 16.37 -13.89 2.80
C SER A 8 17.42 -14.60 1.95
N GLY A 9 18.56 -13.97 1.67
CA GLY A 9 19.62 -14.51 0.79
C GLY A 9 19.28 -14.49 -0.71
N ILE A 10 18.09 -14.00 -1.08
CA ILE A 10 17.61 -13.85 -2.46
C ILE A 10 17.27 -12.37 -2.69
N PRO A 11 17.57 -11.79 -3.87
CA PRO A 11 17.14 -10.44 -4.19
C PRO A 11 15.61 -10.30 -4.08
N GLY A 12 15.14 -9.35 -3.27
CA GLY A 12 13.72 -9.06 -3.10
C GLY A 12 13.36 -7.72 -3.71
N HIS A 13 12.25 -7.69 -4.46
CA HIS A 13 11.77 -6.51 -5.16
C HIS A 13 10.50 -5.97 -4.49
N ILE A 14 10.38 -4.65 -4.37
CA ILE A 14 9.22 -4.00 -3.75
C ILE A 14 8.58 -3.04 -4.76
N TYR A 15 7.37 -3.41 -5.18
CA TYR A 15 6.55 -2.63 -6.11
C TYR A 15 5.38 -2.00 -5.36
N PRO A 16 5.15 -0.68 -5.49
CA PRO A 16 3.98 -0.04 -4.94
C PRO A 16 2.74 -0.47 -5.74
N LEU A 17 1.70 -0.87 -5.01
CA LEU A 17 0.44 -1.32 -5.58
C LEU A 17 -0.70 -0.53 -4.93
N ALA A 18 -1.57 0.04 -5.77
CA ALA A 18 -2.77 0.74 -5.39
C ALA A 18 -4.00 -0.09 -5.77
N LEU A 19 -4.90 -0.29 -4.81
CA LEU A 19 -6.18 -0.99 -5.02
C LEU A 19 -7.32 -0.09 -4.56
N LEU A 20 -8.23 0.22 -5.47
CA LEU A 20 -9.46 0.95 -5.20
C LEU A 20 -10.64 -0.01 -5.34
N CYS A 21 -11.15 -0.51 -4.22
CA CYS A 21 -12.29 -1.44 -4.21
C CYS A 21 -13.19 -1.29 -2.97
N HIS A 22 -13.06 -0.17 -2.24
CA HIS A 22 -13.76 0.03 -0.98
C HIS A 22 -15.29 0.09 -1.14
N ASP A 23 -15.79 0.56 -2.29
CA ASP A 23 -17.23 0.61 -2.53
C ASP A 23 -17.87 -0.78 -2.66
N ILE A 24 -17.15 -1.76 -3.21
CA ILE A 24 -17.64 -3.13 -3.44
C ILE A 24 -17.96 -3.83 -2.11
N MET A 25 -17.08 -3.67 -1.13
CA MET A 25 -17.24 -4.24 0.22
C MET A 25 -16.63 -3.27 1.23
N PRO A 26 -17.38 -2.25 1.67
CA PRO A 26 -16.87 -1.27 2.58
C PRO A 26 -16.55 -1.92 3.94
N PRO A 27 -15.52 -1.43 4.65
CA PRO A 27 -15.24 -1.89 6.00
C PRO A 27 -16.46 -1.59 6.90
N PRO A 28 -16.78 -2.47 7.85
CA PRO A 28 -17.91 -2.27 8.75
C PRO A 28 -17.68 -1.02 9.62
N PRO A 29 -18.71 -0.19 9.87
CA PRO A 29 -18.59 1.02 10.67
C PRO A 29 -18.41 0.75 12.17
N GLN A 30 -18.88 -0.41 12.67
CA GLN A 30 -18.71 -0.87 14.05
C GLN A 30 -18.36 -2.36 14.05
N VAL A 31 -17.35 -2.72 14.86
CA VAL A 31 -16.88 -4.10 15.02
C VAL A 31 -17.59 -4.71 16.23
N GLU A 32 -18.73 -5.38 15.99
CA GLU A 32 -19.42 -6.16 17.01
C GLU A 32 -19.07 -7.65 16.82
N ARG A 33 -18.14 -8.14 17.65
CA ARG A 33 -17.59 -9.50 17.55
C ARG A 33 -18.60 -10.62 17.80
N GLU A 34 -19.72 -10.33 18.46
CA GLU A 34 -20.62 -11.34 19.05
C GLU A 34 -21.80 -11.75 18.16
N VAL A 35 -22.21 -10.92 17.18
CA VAL A 35 -23.44 -11.15 16.39
C VAL A 35 -23.18 -11.47 14.91
N GLY A 36 -21.93 -11.33 14.45
CA GLY A 36 -21.57 -11.51 13.04
C GLY A 36 -21.89 -10.27 12.22
N GLU A 37 -20.85 -9.66 11.65
CA GLU A 37 -20.94 -8.38 10.95
C GLU A 37 -21.74 -8.52 9.64
N LYS A 38 -22.82 -7.75 9.49
CA LYS A 38 -23.55 -7.65 8.22
C LYS A 38 -22.65 -6.98 7.17
N ARG A 39 -22.20 -7.75 6.18
CA ARG A 39 -21.42 -7.23 5.05
C ARG A 39 -22.37 -6.79 3.93
N VAL A 40 -22.28 -5.51 3.58
CA VAL A 40 -22.97 -4.97 2.40
C VAL A 40 -22.05 -5.20 1.20
N ILE A 41 -22.60 -5.77 0.13
CA ILE A 41 -21.90 -5.98 -1.13
C ILE A 41 -22.62 -5.15 -2.18
N SER A 42 -21.86 -4.44 -3.02
CA SER A 42 -22.39 -3.59 -4.07
C SER A 42 -21.67 -3.83 -5.40
N PHE A 43 -22.32 -3.49 -6.50
CA PHE A 43 -21.71 -3.56 -7.83
C PHE A 43 -21.06 -2.22 -8.17
N HIS A 44 -19.73 -2.15 -8.05
CA HIS A 44 -18.91 -0.99 -8.38
C HIS A 44 -17.69 -1.41 -9.20
N GLY A 45 -17.12 -0.47 -9.96
CA GLY A 45 -15.83 -0.67 -10.61
C GLY A 45 -14.70 -0.79 -9.58
N ALA A 46 -13.71 -1.63 -9.86
CA ALA A 46 -12.48 -1.71 -9.08
C ALA A 46 -11.30 -1.19 -9.90
N GLY A 47 -10.40 -0.46 -9.26
CA GLY A 47 -9.14 0.00 -9.84
C GLY A 47 -7.95 -0.75 -9.27
N LEU A 48 -7.04 -1.22 -10.12
CA LEU A 48 -5.76 -1.79 -9.72
C LEU A 48 -4.65 -1.07 -10.50
N SER A 49 -3.64 -0.58 -9.79
CA SER A 49 -2.48 0.08 -10.38
C SER A 49 -1.20 -0.40 -9.70
N VAL A 50 -0.15 -0.53 -10.50
CA VAL A 50 1.19 -0.90 -10.05
C VAL A 50 2.17 0.11 -10.63
N ALA A 51 3.02 0.67 -9.79
CA ALA A 51 4.10 1.55 -10.25
C ALA A 51 5.44 0.79 -10.29
N PRO A 52 6.47 1.36 -10.94
CA PRO A 52 7.80 0.77 -11.00
C PRO A 52 8.42 0.50 -9.63
N GLU A 53 9.43 -0.36 -9.62
CA GLU A 53 10.16 -0.74 -8.41
C GLU A 53 10.76 0.47 -7.70
N ILE A 54 10.67 0.46 -6.37
CA ILE A 54 11.31 1.47 -5.54
C ILE A 54 12.71 1.01 -5.17
N SER A 55 13.72 1.78 -5.60
CA SER A 55 15.11 1.60 -5.17
C SER A 55 15.34 2.18 -3.78
N PHE A 56 15.56 1.31 -2.79
CA PHE A 56 15.86 1.75 -1.42
C PHE A 56 17.20 2.46 -1.30
N ALA A 57 18.18 2.07 -2.13
CA ALA A 57 19.50 2.71 -2.15
C ALA A 57 19.38 4.20 -2.50
N ASP A 58 18.56 4.53 -3.48
CA ASP A 58 18.35 5.91 -3.93
C ASP A 58 17.63 6.73 -2.86
N ILE A 59 16.63 6.15 -2.18
CA ILE A 59 15.89 6.84 -1.11
C ILE A 59 16.78 7.08 0.11
N ILE A 60 17.58 6.09 0.53
CA ILE A 60 18.50 6.23 1.66
C ILE A 60 19.55 7.29 1.36
N THR A 61 20.07 7.32 0.13
CA THR A 61 21.07 8.32 -0.28
C THR A 61 20.50 9.73 -0.32
N ALA A 62 19.22 9.88 -0.69
CA ALA A 62 18.54 11.18 -0.75
C ALA A 62 18.01 11.68 0.61
N SER A 63 17.89 10.81 1.61
CA SER A 63 17.30 11.15 2.92
C SER A 63 18.37 11.36 3.99
N LYS A 64 18.15 12.32 4.90
CA LYS A 64 19.13 12.65 5.94
C LYS A 64 18.95 11.78 7.19
N ASN A 65 17.70 11.40 7.48
CA ASN A 65 17.35 10.62 8.65
C ASN A 65 16.64 9.30 8.29
N PRO A 66 16.84 8.23 9.09
CA PRO A 66 16.21 6.92 8.84
C PRO A 66 14.69 6.93 9.01
N GLU A 67 14.13 7.89 9.75
CA GLU A 67 12.69 8.09 9.89
C GLU A 67 12.06 8.63 8.61
N GLU A 68 12.70 9.61 7.97
CA GLU A 68 12.26 10.24 6.71
C GLU A 68 12.17 9.21 5.58
N VAL A 69 13.14 8.27 5.52
CA VAL A 69 13.12 7.16 4.56
C VAL A 69 11.82 6.36 4.67
N GLY A 70 11.37 6.08 5.89
CA GLY A 70 10.12 5.37 6.14
C GLY A 70 8.91 6.12 5.58
N TRP A 71 8.84 7.43 5.85
CA TRP A 71 7.76 8.29 5.36
C TRP A 71 7.74 8.39 3.83
N VAL A 72 8.90 8.55 3.18
CA VAL A 72 9.01 8.70 1.71
C VAL A 72 8.49 7.46 0.98
N ILE A 73 8.81 6.26 1.48
CA ILE A 73 8.31 5.00 0.92
C ILE A 73 6.78 4.92 1.03
N THR A 74 6.23 5.30 2.18
CA THR A 74 4.78 5.35 2.40
C THR A 74 4.12 6.40 1.50
N PHE A 75 4.73 7.58 1.35
CA PHE A 75 4.17 8.69 0.59
C PHE A 75 4.17 8.42 -0.93
N CYS A 76 5.22 7.80 -1.46
CA CYS A 76 5.28 7.41 -2.87
C CYS A 76 4.16 6.43 -3.26
N SER A 77 3.77 5.55 -2.33
CA SER A 77 2.63 4.65 -2.50
C SER A 77 1.29 5.42 -2.55
N CYS A 78 1.15 6.49 -1.76
CA CYS A 78 -0.05 7.34 -1.75
C CYS A 78 -0.18 8.23 -3.00
N ILE A 79 0.93 8.77 -3.53
CA ILE A 79 0.90 9.57 -4.77
C ILE A 79 0.42 8.73 -5.96
N SER A 80 0.76 7.44 -5.97
CA SER A 80 0.29 6.50 -7.00
C SER A 80 -1.25 6.39 -7.01
N LEU A 81 -1.90 6.47 -5.84
CA LEU A 81 -3.37 6.57 -5.76
C LEU A 81 -3.90 7.89 -6.32
N PHE A 82 -3.19 9.00 -6.09
CA PHE A 82 -3.60 10.33 -6.56
C PHE A 82 -3.57 10.44 -8.09
N ILE A 83 -2.56 9.84 -8.73
CA ILE A 83 -2.45 9.79 -10.21
C ILE A 83 -3.55 8.93 -10.83
N VAL A 84 -4.00 7.87 -10.15
CA VAL A 84 -5.10 7.01 -10.65
C VAL A 84 -6.47 7.68 -10.52
N TRP A 85 -6.57 8.78 -9.76
CA TRP A 85 -7.80 9.53 -9.52
C TRP A 85 -7.95 10.81 -10.37
N ILE A 86 -6.91 11.21 -11.10
CA ILE A 86 -6.92 12.33 -12.07
C ILE A 86 -7.07 11.78 -13.49
#